data_AF-A0AB74M5I5-F1
#
_entry.id   AF-A0AB74M5I5-F1
#
_cell.length_a   1.000
_cell.length_b   1.000
_cell.length_c   1.000
_cell.angle_alpha   90.00
_cell.angle_beta   90.00
_cell.angle_gamma   90.00
#
_symmetry.space_group_name_H-M   'P 1'
#
loop_
_entity.id
_entity.type
_entity.pdbx_description
1 polymer ?
#
loop_
_entity_poly.entity_id
_entity_poly.type
_entity_poly.pdbx_seq_one_letter_code
_entity_poly.pdbx_strand_id
1 'polypeptide(L)'
;MTESKRAIANAADRPLNPDEIGWDPDDAPELDEAWFEKADRFVGGRLIERGHRPGETERLVLPTDLVERFRAGGPGWQIRIETALKEWLREHSDRL
;
A
#
# COMPACT_ATOMS: atom_id res chain seq x y z
N MET A 1 -12.61 18.46 52.41
CA MET A 1 -13.32 18.50 51.12
C MET A 1 -12.33 18.94 50.06
N THR A 2 -12.15 18.07 49.05
CA THR A 2 -11.65 18.33 47.67
C THR A 2 -10.25 18.95 47.53
N GLU A 3 -9.24 18.12 47.24
CA GLU A 3 -8.80 17.76 45.87
C GLU A 3 -7.92 18.84 45.23
N SER A 4 -6.59 18.65 45.29
CA SER A 4 -5.68 19.25 44.30
C SER A 4 -5.20 18.16 43.35
N LYS A 5 -5.88 18.13 42.21
CA LYS A 5 -5.54 17.45 40.97
C LYS A 5 -4.09 17.74 40.55
N ARG A 6 -3.42 16.66 40.12
CA ARG A 6 -2.58 16.55 38.91
C ARG A 6 -1.24 17.29 38.90
N ALA A 7 -0.17 16.51 38.89
CA ALA A 7 0.63 16.29 37.67
C ALA A 7 1.67 15.19 37.94
N ILE A 8 1.33 13.94 37.62
CA ILE A 8 2.35 12.92 37.36
C ILE A 8 2.65 13.11 35.87
N ALA A 9 3.65 13.92 35.53
CA ALA A 9 4.15 13.98 34.17
C ALA A 9 4.75 12.59 33.86
N ASN A 10 4.14 11.87 32.92
CA ASN A 10 4.62 10.56 32.51
C ASN A 10 5.93 10.76 31.73
N ALA A 11 7.02 10.18 32.22
CA ALA A 11 8.35 10.25 31.60
C ALA A 11 8.41 9.65 30.18
N ALA A 12 7.34 9.01 29.72
CA ALA A 12 7.21 8.40 28.40
C ALA A 12 6.92 9.37 27.24
N ASP A 13 6.77 10.68 27.48
CA ASP A 13 6.43 11.67 26.44
C ASP A 13 7.66 12.48 25.95
N ARG A 14 8.87 12.04 26.32
CA ARG A 14 10.10 12.64 25.80
C ARG A 14 10.30 12.18 24.35
N PRO A 15 10.54 13.10 23.39
CA PRO A 15 10.91 12.69 22.03
C PRO A 15 12.18 11.84 22.10
N LEU A 16 12.13 10.66 21.48
CA LEU A 16 13.27 9.75 21.42
C LEU A 16 14.45 10.46 20.74
N ASN A 17 15.65 10.32 21.31
CA ASN A 17 16.86 10.81 20.65
C ASN A 17 17.19 9.85 19.48
N PRO A 18 17.47 10.35 18.26
CA PRO A 18 18.00 9.54 17.15
C PRO A 18 19.11 8.56 17.55
N ASP A 19 20.03 8.97 18.44
CA ASP A 19 21.13 8.13 18.92
C ASP A 19 20.65 6.91 19.74
N GLU A 20 19.45 6.98 20.34
CA GLU A 20 18.85 5.92 21.15
C GLU A 20 18.11 4.88 20.30
N ILE A 21 17.69 5.24 19.08
CA ILE A 21 16.93 4.37 18.16
C ILE A 21 17.80 3.72 17.08
N GLY A 22 19.11 3.98 17.08
CA GLY A 22 20.06 3.39 16.13
C GLY A 22 19.80 3.81 14.68
N TRP A 23 19.14 4.95 14.48
CA TRP A 23 18.88 5.52 13.15
C TRP A 23 19.98 6.53 12.82
N ASP A 24 20.85 6.18 11.88
CA ASP A 24 21.87 7.08 11.35
C ASP A 24 21.26 7.92 10.19
N PRO A 25 21.24 9.26 10.28
CA PRO A 25 20.79 10.10 9.18
C PRO A 25 21.61 9.92 7.89
N ASP A 26 22.85 9.43 7.98
CA ASP A 26 23.72 9.18 6.81
C ASP A 26 23.37 7.85 6.10
N ASP A 27 22.58 6.96 6.72
CA ASP A 27 22.03 5.74 6.11
C ASP A 27 20.71 5.98 5.34
N ALA A 28 20.22 7.23 5.30
CA ALA A 28 18.99 7.55 4.59
C ALA A 28 19.16 7.32 3.07
N PRO A 29 18.19 6.67 2.39
CA PRO A 29 18.26 6.51 0.95
C PRO A 29 18.16 7.88 0.27
N GLU A 30 18.88 8.05 -0.83
CA GLU A 30 18.76 9.23 -1.67
C GLU A 30 17.33 9.35 -2.21
N LEU A 31 16.79 10.57 -2.18
CA LEU A 31 15.45 10.88 -2.70
C LEU A 31 15.53 11.11 -4.21
N ASP A 32 15.88 10.05 -4.93
CA ASP A 32 15.94 10.04 -6.39
C ASP A 32 14.55 9.82 -7.02
N GLU A 33 14.47 9.97 -8.35
CA GLU A 33 13.21 9.80 -9.09
C GLU A 33 12.61 8.39 -8.90
N ALA A 34 13.46 7.36 -8.79
CA ALA A 34 13.03 5.98 -8.61
C ALA A 34 12.41 5.74 -7.22
N TRP A 35 12.84 6.49 -6.20
CA TRP A 35 12.21 6.53 -4.89
C TRP A 35 10.81 7.15 -4.99
N PHE A 36 10.68 8.29 -5.69
CA PHE A 36 9.41 8.99 -5.85
C PHE A 36 8.36 8.20 -6.65
N GLU A 37 8.76 7.43 -7.67
CA GLU A 37 7.82 6.57 -8.42
C GLU A 37 7.10 5.53 -7.53
N LYS A 38 7.79 5.04 -6.49
CA LYS A 38 7.28 4.02 -5.58
C LYS A 38 6.63 4.59 -4.33
N ALA A 39 6.79 5.89 -4.08
CA ALA A 39 6.33 6.55 -2.86
C ALA A 39 4.85 6.98 -2.93
N ASP A 40 4.15 6.85 -1.81
CA ASP A 40 2.81 7.42 -1.65
C ASP A 40 2.92 8.95 -1.48
N ARG A 41 2.25 9.72 -2.35
CA ARG A 41 2.27 11.18 -2.31
C ARG A 41 1.15 11.71 -1.42
N PHE A 42 1.53 12.49 -0.41
CA PHE A 42 0.61 13.16 0.51
C PHE A 42 0.70 14.69 0.35
N VAL A 43 -0.44 15.38 0.46
CA VAL A 43 -0.51 16.84 0.58
C VAL A 43 -1.44 17.18 1.76
N GLY A 44 -0.92 17.94 2.74
CA GLY A 44 -1.70 18.33 3.92
C GLY A 44 -2.22 17.14 4.75
N GLY A 45 -1.46 16.04 4.81
CA GLY A 45 -1.87 14.81 5.50
C GLY A 45 -2.86 13.92 4.75
N ARG A 46 -3.28 14.31 3.53
CA ARG A 46 -4.16 13.51 2.69
C ARG A 46 -3.38 12.82 1.58
N LEU A 47 -3.59 11.51 1.43
CA LEU A 47 -3.07 10.72 0.32
C LEU A 47 -3.71 11.18 -0.99
N ILE A 48 -2.89 11.64 -1.94
CA ILE A 48 -3.33 12.13 -3.25
C ILE A 48 -3.07 11.08 -4.33
N GLU A 49 -1.93 10.40 -4.25
CA GLU A 49 -1.50 9.42 -5.23
C GLU A 49 -0.76 8.29 -4.52
N ARG A 50 -1.10 7.04 -4.84
CA ARG A 50 -0.37 5.88 -4.32
C ARG A 50 0.84 5.60 -5.20
N GLY A 51 1.97 5.29 -4.58
CA GLY A 51 3.17 4.89 -5.29
C GLY A 51 2.91 3.63 -6.11
N HIS A 52 3.37 3.59 -7.35
CA HIS A 52 3.19 2.44 -8.21
C HIS A 52 4.25 1.41 -7.84
N ARG A 53 3.87 0.37 -7.08
CA ARG A 53 4.71 -0.82 -6.95
C ARG A 53 4.47 -1.68 -8.17
N PRO A 54 5.46 -1.87 -9.06
CA PRO A 54 5.31 -2.83 -10.14
C PRO A 54 5.03 -4.19 -9.51
N GLY A 55 3.82 -4.70 -9.72
CA GLY A 55 3.46 -6.05 -9.32
C GLY A 55 4.22 -7.02 -10.20
N GLU A 56 4.78 -8.07 -9.61
CA GLU A 56 5.31 -9.19 -10.36
C GLU A 56 4.17 -9.77 -11.21
N THR A 57 4.25 -9.59 -12.53
CA THR A 57 3.15 -9.92 -13.45
C THR A 57 3.52 -11.15 -14.24
N GLU A 58 2.78 -12.22 -14.04
CA GLU A 58 2.89 -13.45 -14.80
C GLU A 58 2.03 -13.41 -16.08
N ARG A 59 2.50 -14.04 -17.16
CA ARG A 59 1.75 -14.11 -18.42
C ARG A 59 0.77 -15.29 -18.39
N LEU A 60 -0.52 -14.99 -18.30
CA LEU A 60 -1.60 -15.97 -18.47
C LEU A 60 -2.09 -16.04 -19.93
N VAL A 61 -2.22 -17.24 -20.48
CA VAL A 61 -2.85 -17.47 -21.78
C VAL A 61 -4.29 -17.93 -21.56
N LEU A 62 -5.24 -17.24 -22.19
CA LEU A 62 -6.67 -17.55 -22.14
C LEU A 62 -7.20 -17.94 -23.52
N PRO A 63 -8.26 -18.76 -23.59
CA PRO A 63 -8.97 -19.03 -24.84
C PRO A 63 -9.43 -17.74 -25.54
N THR A 64 -9.32 -17.70 -26.87
CA THR A 64 -9.62 -16.51 -27.68
C THR A 64 -11.05 -16.04 -27.53
N ASP A 65 -12.02 -16.97 -27.49
CA ASP A 65 -13.44 -16.67 -27.35
C ASP A 65 -13.78 -15.98 -26.03
N LEU A 66 -13.09 -16.35 -24.95
CA LEU A 66 -13.21 -15.69 -23.66
C LEU A 66 -12.67 -14.27 -23.71
N VAL A 67 -11.47 -14.09 -24.27
CA VAL A 67 -10.84 -12.77 -24.41
C VAL A 67 -11.70 -11.83 -25.24
N GLU A 68 -12.26 -12.31 -26.36
CA GLU A 68 -13.14 -11.50 -27.21
C GLU A 68 -14.41 -11.05 -26.48
N ARG A 69 -15.03 -11.92 -25.67
CA ARG A 69 -16.20 -11.54 -24.84
C ARG A 69 -15.86 -10.42 -23.86
N PHE A 70 -14.72 -10.51 -23.19
CA PHE A 70 -14.29 -9.48 -22.26
C PHE A 70 -13.92 -8.17 -22.98
N ARG A 71 -13.24 -8.26 -24.14
CA ARG A 71 -12.89 -7.10 -24.98
C ARG A 71 -14.12 -6.38 -25.53
N ALA A 72 -15.17 -7.10 -25.91
CA ALA A 72 -16.44 -6.52 -26.36
C ALA A 72 -17.09 -5.64 -25.27
N GLY A 73 -16.80 -5.93 -24.00
CA GLY A 73 -17.22 -5.11 -22.87
C GLY A 73 -16.51 -3.76 -22.73
N GLY A 74 -15.51 -3.45 -23.57
CA GLY A 74 -14.80 -2.17 -23.60
C GLY A 74 -13.45 -2.14 -22.84
N PRO A 75 -12.87 -0.95 -22.65
CA PRO A 75 -11.61 -0.78 -21.92
C PRO A 75 -11.62 -1.40 -20.51
N GLY A 76 -10.44 -1.74 -19.99
CA GLY A 76 -10.32 -2.36 -18.66
C GLY A 76 -10.82 -3.81 -18.59
N TRP A 77 -10.92 -4.51 -19.72
CA TRP A 77 -11.33 -5.91 -19.78
C TRP A 77 -10.38 -6.85 -19.01
N GLN A 78 -9.08 -6.54 -18.98
CA GLN A 78 -8.09 -7.31 -18.19
C GLN A 78 -8.34 -7.19 -16.68
N ILE A 79 -8.60 -5.96 -16.20
CA ILE A 79 -8.94 -5.70 -14.78
C ILE A 79 -10.21 -6.45 -14.40
N ARG A 80 -11.21 -6.52 -15.30
CA ARG A 80 -12.43 -7.30 -15.05
C ARG A 80 -12.15 -8.80 -14.92
N ILE A 81 -11.27 -9.36 -15.74
CA ILE A 81 -10.84 -10.76 -15.61
C ILE A 81 -10.13 -10.97 -14.27
N GLU A 82 -9.18 -10.09 -13.92
CA GLU A 82 -8.45 -10.17 -12.65
C GLU A 82 -9.38 -10.13 -11.44
N THR A 83 -10.35 -9.20 -11.43
CA THR A 83 -11.35 -9.09 -10.36
C THR A 83 -12.21 -10.35 -10.27
N ALA A 84 -12.71 -10.87 -11.40
CA ALA A 84 -13.51 -12.08 -11.41
C ALA A 84 -12.74 -13.30 -10.87
N LEU A 85 -11.46 -13.42 -11.22
CA LEU A 85 -10.60 -14.49 -10.70
C LEU A 85 -10.37 -14.33 -9.19
N LYS A 86 -10.13 -13.12 -8.69
CA LYS A 86 -9.99 -12.85 -7.25
C LYS A 86 -11.27 -13.19 -6.48
N GLU A 87 -12.43 -12.82 -7.01
CA GLU A 87 -13.73 -13.18 -6.41
C GLU A 87 -13.93 -14.69 -6.37
N TRP A 88 -13.67 -15.36 -7.49
CA TRP A 88 -13.75 -16.81 -7.58
C TRP A 88 -12.84 -17.51 -6.55
N LEU A 89 -11.60 -17.04 -6.38
CA LEU A 89 -10.66 -17.58 -5.38
C LEU A 89 -11.13 -17.36 -3.94
N ARG A 90 -11.79 -16.23 -3.65
CA ARG A 90 -12.35 -15.99 -2.31
C ARG A 90 -13.48 -16.95 -1.98
N GLU A 91 -14.32 -17.24 -2.98
CA GLU A 91 -15.44 -18.18 -2.85
C GLU A 91 -15.00 -19.65 -2.81
N HIS A 92 -13.88 -19.99 -3.46
CA HIS A 92 -13.39 -21.37 -3.63
C HIS A 92 -12.06 -21.63 -2.92
N SER A 93 -11.79 -20.89 -1.85
CA SER A 93 -10.56 -21.00 -1.06
C SER A 93 -10.36 -22.37 -0.41
N ASP A 94 -11.42 -23.17 -0.30
CA ASP A 94 -11.43 -24.54 0.23
C ASP A 94 -10.96 -25.60 -0.77
N ARG A 95 -10.88 -25.26 -2.06
CA ARG A 95 -10.56 -26.19 -3.16
C ARG A 95 -9.12 -26.08 -3.69
N LEU A 96 -8.29 -25.28 -3.03
CA LEU A 96 -6.88 -25.07 -3.35
C LEU A 96 -5.99 -25.59 -2.22
#